data_AF-A0A494XH46-F1
#
_entry.id   AF-A0A494XH46-F1
#
_cell.length_a   1.000
_cell.length_b   1.000
_cell.length_c   1.000
_cell.angle_alpha   90.00
_cell.angle_beta   90.00
_cell.angle_gamma   90.00
#
_symmetry.space_group_name_H-M   'P 1'
#
loop_
_entity.id
_entity.type
_entity.pdbx_description
1 polymer ?
#
loop_
_entity_poly.entity_id
_entity_poly.type
_entity_poly.pdbx_seq_one_letter_code
_entity_poly.pdbx_strand_id
1 'polypeptide(L)'
;MVIFRLSSVSLIRVASILSVLIGALYMPSFFHTPSIIAGLGHEITDEELAVKLWAAYSVYGGVGIFAGSFLMRTSRSVLFKRLVWGLALFSILLLVAAQLPPLFWWLYVGSAFFTWSSGIGLSVHLLMLVIAFWGGYAMIQSWDRRSYDTYADRRR
;
A
#
# COMPACT_ATOMS: atom_id res chain seq x y z
N MET A 1 -4.77 -11.28 -22.82
CA MET A 1 -4.65 -11.80 -21.45
C MET A 1 -3.19 -11.72 -20.95
N VAL A 2 -2.65 -10.51 -20.83
CA VAL A 2 -1.20 -10.25 -20.57
C VAL A 2 -0.91 -9.98 -19.09
N ILE A 3 -1.92 -9.54 -18.33
CA ILE A 3 -1.79 -9.15 -16.92
C ILE A 3 -1.43 -10.34 -16.00
N PHE A 4 -1.77 -11.58 -16.39
CA PHE A 4 -1.49 -12.77 -15.58
C PHE A 4 -0.05 -13.31 -15.67
N ARG A 5 0.84 -12.71 -16.47
CA ARG A 5 2.25 -13.15 -16.55
C ARG A 5 3.18 -12.46 -15.55
N LEU A 6 2.72 -11.42 -14.87
CA LEU A 6 3.53 -10.77 -13.84
C LEU A 6 3.57 -11.65 -12.59
N SER A 7 4.77 -11.97 -12.12
CA SER A 7 4.94 -12.68 -10.84
C SER A 7 4.28 -11.86 -9.73
N SER A 8 3.63 -12.50 -8.75
CA SER A 8 3.01 -11.82 -7.60
C SER A 8 3.99 -10.86 -6.91
N VAL A 9 5.29 -11.21 -6.91
CA VAL A 9 6.37 -10.37 -6.38
C VAL A 9 6.54 -9.08 -7.17
N SER A 10 6.48 -9.13 -8.51
CA SER A 10 6.58 -7.94 -9.36
C SER A 10 5.40 -7.00 -9.14
N LEU A 11 4.18 -7.55 -9.02
CA LEU A 11 2.98 -6.77 -8.73
C LEU A 11 3.08 -6.05 -7.37
N ILE A 12 3.52 -6.77 -6.33
CA ILE A 12 3.76 -6.19 -5.00
C ILE A 12 4.81 -5.07 -5.03
N ARG A 13 5.84 -5.20 -5.86
CA ARG A 13 6.86 -4.15 -6.03
C ARG A 13 6.31 -2.90 -6.70
N VAL A 14 5.58 -3.08 -7.80
CA VAL A 14 4.94 -1.95 -8.50
C VAL A 14 3.95 -1.24 -7.58
N ALA A 15 3.13 -2.01 -6.86
CA ALA A 15 2.23 -1.50 -5.83
C ALA A 15 2.94 -0.64 -4.78
N SER A 16 4.05 -1.15 -4.25
CA SER A 16 4.81 -0.43 -3.23
C SER A 16 5.45 0.86 -3.76
N ILE A 17 5.92 0.86 -5.01
CA ILE A 17 6.45 2.07 -5.65
C ILE A 17 5.34 3.10 -5.84
N LEU A 18 4.18 2.68 -6.36
CA LEU A 18 3.03 3.57 -6.53
C LEU A 18 2.57 4.14 -5.18
N SER A 19 2.58 3.34 -4.12
CA SER A 19 2.29 3.78 -2.75
C SER A 19 3.21 4.89 -2.27
N VAL A 20 4.52 4.74 -2.51
CA VAL A 20 5.52 5.74 -2.13
C VAL A 20 5.33 7.01 -2.95
N LEU A 21 5.13 6.88 -4.27
CA LEU A 21 4.95 8.02 -5.16
C LEU A 21 3.69 8.82 -4.80
N ILE A 22 2.56 8.14 -4.58
CA ILE A 22 1.32 8.78 -4.14
C ILE A 22 1.54 9.44 -2.79
N GLY A 23 2.09 8.73 -1.80
CA GLY A 23 2.37 9.31 -0.49
C GLY A 23 3.26 10.57 -0.57
N ALA A 24 4.31 10.53 -1.40
CA ALA A 24 5.18 11.69 -1.61
C ALA A 24 4.47 12.88 -2.27
N LEU A 25 3.53 12.63 -3.19
CA LEU A 25 2.70 13.69 -3.79
C LEU A 25 1.74 14.34 -2.79
N TYR A 26 1.30 13.60 -1.77
CA TYR A 26 0.44 14.12 -0.70
C TYR A 26 1.22 14.80 0.44
N MET A 27 2.56 14.75 0.45
CA MET A 27 3.38 15.43 1.45
C MET A 27 3.66 16.89 1.04
N PRO A 28 3.21 17.89 1.82
CA PRO A 28 3.44 19.31 1.53
C PRO A 28 4.93 19.71 1.45
N SER A 29 5.81 18.93 2.09
CA SER A 29 7.25 19.20 2.15
C SER A 29 8.01 18.83 0.87
N PHE A 30 7.46 17.96 0.02
CA PHE A 30 8.15 17.50 -1.20
C PHE A 30 7.97 18.45 -2.39
N PHE A 31 6.81 19.10 -2.46
CA PHE A 31 6.54 20.11 -3.46
C PHE A 31 6.00 21.33 -2.73
N HIS A 32 6.75 22.44 -2.73
CA HIS A 32 6.27 23.77 -2.26
C HIS A 32 5.15 24.34 -3.16
N THR A 33 4.37 23.49 -3.81
CA THR A 33 3.19 23.86 -4.57
C THR A 33 2.00 23.88 -3.64
N PRO A 34 1.23 24.98 -3.58
CA PRO A 34 -0.06 24.97 -2.91
C PRO A 34 -0.98 23.98 -3.65
N SER A 35 -1.05 22.77 -3.10
CA SER A 35 -2.18 21.84 -3.19
C SER A 35 -2.90 21.76 -4.55
N ILE A 36 -2.23 21.32 -5.61
CA ILE A 36 -2.91 21.00 -6.88
C ILE A 36 -3.83 19.76 -6.72
N ILE A 37 -3.56 18.91 -5.73
CA ILE A 37 -4.28 17.64 -5.50
C ILE A 37 -5.26 17.76 -4.31
N ALA A 38 -5.14 18.79 -3.46
CA ALA A 38 -6.07 18.98 -2.35
C ALA A 38 -7.30 19.76 -2.85
N GLY A 39 -8.23 19.02 -3.47
CA GLY A 39 -9.66 19.36 -3.41
C GLY A 39 -10.28 19.10 -2.03
N LEU A 40 -9.43 18.90 -1.02
CA LEU A 40 -9.74 19.07 0.40
C LEU A 40 -9.80 20.59 0.60
N GLY A 41 -11.02 21.14 0.73
CA GLY A 41 -11.25 22.58 0.79
C GLY A 41 -10.34 23.27 1.81
N HIS A 42 -10.02 24.54 1.55
CA HIS A 42 -9.13 25.39 2.35
C HIS A 42 -9.62 25.65 3.80
N GLU A 43 -10.62 24.93 4.28
CA GLU A 43 -11.48 25.32 5.39
C GLU A 43 -11.24 24.52 6.69
N ILE A 44 -10.32 23.55 6.69
CA ILE A 44 -10.04 22.76 7.89
C ILE A 44 -8.53 22.73 8.15
N THR A 45 -8.07 23.61 9.04
CA THR A 45 -6.68 23.69 9.51
C THR A 45 -6.17 22.40 10.18
N ASP A 46 -7.07 21.52 10.62
CA ASP A 46 -6.72 20.20 11.20
C ASP A 46 -6.50 19.09 10.15
N GLU A 47 -6.92 19.29 8.89
CA GLU A 47 -6.72 18.29 7.83
C GLU A 47 -5.25 18.14 7.44
N GLU A 48 -4.43 19.17 7.66
CA GLU A 48 -3.01 19.12 7.29
C GLU A 48 -2.26 18.01 8.06
N LEU A 49 -2.59 17.80 9.33
CA LEU A 49 -2.00 16.72 10.13
C LEU A 49 -2.48 15.34 9.67
N ALA A 50 -3.79 15.20 9.39
CA ALA A 50 -4.38 13.95 8.92
C ALA A 50 -3.80 13.53 7.56
N VAL A 51 -3.73 14.46 6.60
CA VAL A 51 -3.14 14.24 5.28
C VAL A 51 -1.67 13.87 5.40
N LYS A 52 -0.90 14.57 6.26
CA LYS A 52 0.51 14.21 6.54
C LYS A 52 0.65 12.79 7.10
N LEU A 53 -0.22 12.38 8.02
CA LEU A 53 -0.20 11.03 8.58
C LEU A 53 -0.53 9.96 7.53
N TRP A 54 -1.55 10.19 6.69
CA TRP A 54 -1.90 9.26 5.61
C TRP A 54 -0.77 9.13 4.59
N ALA A 55 -0.20 10.26 4.20
CA ALA A 55 0.95 10.31 3.32
C ALA A 55 2.15 9.55 3.91
N ALA A 56 2.45 9.75 5.20
CA ALA A 56 3.51 9.05 5.91
C ALA A 56 3.28 7.54 5.96
N TYR A 57 2.06 7.09 6.27
CA TYR A 57 1.73 5.66 6.27
C TYR A 57 1.82 5.04 4.87
N SER A 58 1.43 5.78 3.82
CA SER A 58 1.59 5.34 2.43
C SER A 58 3.06 5.19 2.03
N VAL A 59 3.92 6.13 2.47
CA VAL A 59 5.36 6.07 2.21
C VAL A 59 6.01 4.93 3.00
N TYR A 60 5.83 4.88 4.32
CA TYR A 60 6.46 3.85 5.17
C TYR A 60 5.93 2.44 4.86
N GLY A 61 4.63 2.31 4.62
CA GLY A 61 4.01 1.06 4.15
C GLY A 61 4.60 0.63 2.80
N GLY A 62 4.68 1.54 1.83
CA GLY A 62 5.31 1.26 0.54
C GLY A 62 6.76 0.82 0.67
N VAL A 63 7.60 1.57 1.38
CA VAL A 63 9.02 1.25 1.58
C VAL A 63 9.19 -0.12 2.26
N GLY A 64 8.40 -0.41 3.30
CA GLY A 64 8.46 -1.67 4.02
C GLY A 64 8.08 -2.88 3.15
N ILE A 65 7.02 -2.75 2.34
CA ILE A 65 6.62 -3.78 1.36
C ILE A 65 7.72 -3.98 0.31
N PHE A 66 8.26 -2.88 -0.23
CA PHE A 66 9.31 -2.94 -1.25
C PHE A 66 10.54 -3.66 -0.72
N ALA A 67 11.08 -3.21 0.42
CA ALA A 67 12.23 -3.81 1.08
C ALA A 67 11.97 -5.29 1.43
N GLY A 68 10.81 -5.59 2.01
CA GLY A 68 10.40 -6.97 2.32
C GLY A 68 10.43 -7.88 1.10
N SER A 69 9.98 -7.40 -0.06
CA SER A 69 9.98 -8.16 -1.31
C SER A 69 11.38 -8.54 -1.83
N PHE A 70 12.43 -7.78 -1.47
CA PHE A 70 13.81 -8.11 -1.79
C PHE A 70 14.42 -9.01 -0.71
N LEU A 71 14.24 -8.63 0.56
CA LEU A 71 14.79 -9.36 1.70
C LEU A 71 14.29 -10.81 1.74
N MET A 72 13.04 -11.07 1.34
CA MET A 72 12.51 -12.43 1.26
C MET A 72 13.31 -13.36 0.33
N ARG A 73 13.93 -12.83 -0.72
CA ARG A 73 14.73 -13.63 -1.67
C ARG A 73 16.16 -13.85 -1.18
N THR A 74 16.73 -12.89 -0.46
CA THR A 74 18.12 -12.96 0.02
C THR A 74 18.28 -13.67 1.36
N SER A 75 17.19 -13.74 2.14
CA SER A 75 17.17 -14.41 3.44
C SER A 75 17.48 -15.91 3.33
N ARG A 76 18.51 -16.39 4.03
CA ARG A 76 18.78 -17.84 4.17
C ARG A 76 18.12 -18.44 5.42
N SER A 77 18.15 -17.71 6.53
CA SER A 77 17.57 -18.17 7.81
C SER A 77 16.04 -18.19 7.79
N VAL A 78 15.46 -19.25 8.35
CA VAL A 78 13.99 -19.38 8.51
C VAL A 78 13.47 -18.25 9.39
N LEU A 79 14.11 -17.99 10.54
CA LEU A 79 13.69 -16.93 11.47
C LEU A 79 13.68 -15.55 10.78
N PHE A 80 14.75 -15.23 10.04
CA PHE A 80 14.85 -13.97 9.33
C PHE A 80 13.76 -13.83 8.24
N LYS A 81 13.47 -14.91 7.50
CA LYS A 81 12.31 -14.93 6.60
C LYS A 81 11.01 -14.60 7.34
N ARG A 82 10.76 -15.23 8.49
CA ARG A 82 9.53 -14.97 9.28
C ARG A 82 9.41 -13.52 9.72
N LEU A 83 10.51 -12.91 10.17
CA LEU A 83 10.54 -11.49 10.55
C LEU A 83 10.25 -10.58 9.36
N VAL A 84 10.91 -10.81 8.22
CA VAL A 84 10.68 -10.04 6.98
C VAL A 84 9.23 -10.18 6.52
N TRP A 85 8.67 -11.38 6.64
CA TRP A 85 7.25 -11.66 6.38
C TRP A 85 6.31 -10.88 7.28
N GLY A 86 6.54 -10.92 8.60
CA GLY A 86 5.75 -10.16 9.56
C GLY A 86 5.82 -8.66 9.30
N LEU A 87 7.02 -8.13 9.03
CA LEU A 87 7.23 -6.72 8.70
C LEU A 87 6.46 -6.32 7.43
N ALA A 88 6.56 -7.12 6.36
CA ALA A 88 5.87 -6.84 5.11
C ALA A 88 4.34 -6.90 5.27
N LEU A 89 3.79 -7.84 6.05
CA LEU A 89 2.36 -7.88 6.37
C LEU A 89 1.92 -6.67 7.20
N PHE A 90 2.72 -6.26 8.18
CA PHE A 90 2.49 -5.05 8.95
C PHE A 90 2.51 -3.80 8.05
N SER A 91 3.44 -3.72 7.10
CA SER A 91 3.48 -2.65 6.11
C SER A 91 2.26 -2.62 5.19
N ILE A 92 1.69 -3.79 4.83
CA ILE A 92 0.41 -3.87 4.09
C ILE A 92 -0.74 -3.36 4.96
N LEU A 93 -0.76 -3.70 6.25
CA LEU A 93 -1.77 -3.19 7.18
C LEU A 93 -1.71 -1.65 7.27
N LEU A 94 -0.50 -1.08 7.40
CA LEU A 94 -0.31 0.37 7.38
C LEU A 94 -0.79 0.98 6.06
N LEU A 95 -0.52 0.32 4.93
CA LEU A 95 -0.97 0.78 3.63
C LEU A 95 -2.51 0.80 3.55
N VAL A 96 -3.17 -0.27 3.98
CA VAL A 96 -4.65 -0.35 4.05
C VAL A 96 -5.19 0.78 4.94
N ALA A 97 -4.61 0.96 6.13
CA ALA A 97 -5.00 2.02 7.05
C ALA A 97 -4.80 3.43 6.46
N ALA A 98 -3.79 3.62 5.61
CA ALA A 98 -3.56 4.88 4.90
C ALA A 98 -4.60 5.19 3.82
N GLN A 99 -5.19 4.16 3.20
CA GLN A 99 -6.15 4.35 2.10
C GLN A 99 -7.60 4.53 2.58
N LEU A 100 -7.97 3.96 3.74
CA LEU A 100 -9.36 3.99 4.23
C LEU A 100 -9.89 5.41 4.51
N PRO A 101 -9.17 6.30 5.22
CA PRO A 101 -9.70 7.65 5.49
C PRO A 101 -9.88 8.50 4.23
N PRO A 102 -8.90 8.57 3.28
CA PRO A 102 -9.13 9.25 2.01
C PRO A 102 -10.29 8.64 1.21
N LEU A 103 -10.44 7.30 1.18
CA LEU A 103 -11.56 6.65 0.52
C LEU A 103 -12.90 7.10 1.10
N PHE A 104 -13.01 7.07 2.43
CA PHE A 104 -14.21 7.54 3.12
C PHE A 104 -14.50 9.01 2.79
N TRP A 105 -13.47 9.86 2.85
CA TRP A 105 -13.59 11.28 2.56
C TRP A 105 -14.06 11.55 1.12
N TRP A 106 -13.39 10.95 0.13
CA TRP A 106 -13.75 11.14 -1.28
C TRP A 106 -15.12 10.53 -1.63
N LEU A 107 -15.52 9.45 -0.96
CA LEU A 107 -16.86 8.89 -1.09
C LEU A 107 -17.91 9.84 -0.50
N TYR A 108 -17.65 10.37 0.70
CA TYR A 108 -18.53 11.33 1.36
C TYR A 108 -18.71 12.60 0.53
N VAL A 109 -17.61 13.29 0.19
CA VAL A 109 -17.62 14.51 -0.64
C VAL A 109 -18.21 14.23 -2.01
N GLY A 110 -17.80 13.15 -2.66
CA GLY A 110 -18.29 12.78 -4.00
C GLY A 110 -19.77 12.43 -4.04
N SER A 111 -20.34 11.93 -2.94
CA SER A 111 -21.78 11.67 -2.81
C SER A 111 -22.61 12.95 -2.65
N ALA A 112 -22.02 13.99 -2.04
CA ALA A 112 -22.66 15.29 -1.88
C ALA A 112 -22.54 16.15 -3.14
N PHE A 113 -21.34 16.23 -3.72
CA PHE A 113 -21.03 17.04 -4.91
C PHE A 113 -19.97 16.36 -5.76
N PHE A 114 -20.39 15.66 -6.81
CA PHE A 114 -19.46 14.98 -7.70
C PHE A 114 -18.60 15.99 -8.49
N THR A 115 -17.28 15.81 -8.40
CA THR A 115 -16.30 16.47 -9.27
C THR A 115 -15.36 15.43 -9.89
N TRP A 116 -14.73 15.76 -11.03
CA TRP A 116 -13.70 14.90 -11.61
C TRP A 116 -12.52 14.67 -10.67
N SER A 117 -12.16 15.68 -9.86
CA SER A 117 -11.11 15.55 -8.84
C SER A 117 -11.48 14.50 -7.79
N SER A 118 -12.70 14.54 -7.23
CA SER A 118 -13.16 13.52 -6.29
C SER A 118 -13.22 12.12 -6.91
N GLY A 119 -13.62 12.02 -8.18
CA GLY A 119 -13.65 10.74 -8.90
C GLY A 119 -12.25 10.14 -9.10
N ILE A 120 -11.26 10.97 -9.45
CA ILE A 120 -9.86 10.56 -9.59
C ILE A 120 -9.29 10.15 -8.23
N GLY A 121 -9.48 10.97 -7.19
CA GLY A 121 -9.02 10.67 -5.83
C GLY A 121 -9.58 9.34 -5.32
N LEU A 122 -10.90 9.15 -5.42
CA LEU A 122 -11.56 7.89 -5.06
C LEU A 122 -10.97 6.70 -5.83
N SER A 123 -10.79 6.84 -7.15
CA SER A 123 -10.28 5.75 -8.01
C SER A 123 -8.85 5.36 -7.65
N VAL A 124 -7.99 6.34 -7.37
CA VAL A 124 -6.59 6.11 -6.97
C VAL A 124 -6.52 5.36 -5.65
N HIS A 125 -7.23 5.84 -4.61
CA HIS A 125 -7.19 5.18 -3.31
C HIS A 125 -7.87 3.79 -3.33
N LEU A 126 -8.93 3.62 -4.14
CA LEU A 126 -9.57 2.32 -4.32
C LEU A 126 -8.63 1.32 -5.00
N LEU A 127 -7.95 1.75 -6.07
CA LEU A 127 -6.95 0.93 -6.75
C LEU A 127 -5.84 0.51 -5.79
N MET A 128 -5.32 1.45 -5.00
CA MET A 128 -4.29 1.16 -3.99
C MET A 128 -4.77 0.19 -2.92
N LEU A 129 -6.01 0.33 -2.45
CA LEU A 129 -6.61 -0.58 -1.48
C LEU A 129 -6.77 -2.00 -2.05
N VAL A 130 -7.27 -2.13 -3.27
CA VAL A 130 -7.41 -3.43 -3.97
C VAL A 130 -6.04 -4.10 -4.12
N ILE A 131 -5.04 -3.32 -4.53
CA ILE A 131 -3.67 -3.81 -4.69
C ILE A 131 -3.08 -4.24 -3.33
N ALA A 132 -3.31 -3.49 -2.25
CA ALA A 132 -2.84 -3.83 -0.92
C ALA A 132 -3.46 -5.14 -0.40
N PHE A 133 -4.78 -5.31 -0.54
CA PHE A 133 -5.46 -6.56 -0.19
C PHE A 133 -4.98 -7.73 -1.04
N TRP A 134 -4.83 -7.53 -2.35
CA TRP A 134 -4.29 -8.56 -3.24
C TRP A 134 -2.86 -8.95 -2.86
N GLY A 135 -2.01 -7.97 -2.55
CA GLY A 135 -0.66 -8.19 -2.05
C GLY A 135 -0.65 -9.01 -0.76
N GLY A 136 -1.52 -8.66 0.20
CA GLY A 136 -1.67 -9.37 1.47
C GLY A 136 -2.14 -10.81 1.28
N TYR A 137 -3.14 -11.02 0.42
CA TYR A 137 -3.64 -12.34 0.07
C TYR A 137 -2.57 -13.20 -0.61
N ALA A 138 -1.91 -12.67 -1.65
CA ALA A 138 -0.82 -13.37 -2.34
C ALA A 138 0.32 -13.71 -1.38
N MET A 139 0.55 -12.84 -0.40
CA MET A 139 1.52 -13.06 0.63
C MET A 139 1.13 -14.27 1.50
N ILE A 140 -0.04 -14.25 2.13
CA ILE A 140 -0.56 -15.33 2.99
C ILE A 140 -0.54 -16.68 2.24
N GLN A 141 -1.01 -16.70 0.99
CA GLN A 141 -0.98 -17.91 0.15
C GLN A 141 0.43 -18.50 -0.04
N SER A 142 1.45 -17.65 -0.20
CA SER A 142 2.83 -18.12 -0.38
C SER A 142 3.48 -18.62 0.92
N TRP A 143 2.90 -18.27 2.08
CA TRP A 143 3.30 -18.79 3.38
C TRP A 143 2.79 -20.21 3.59
N ASP A 144 1.51 -20.45 3.27
CA ASP A 144 0.88 -21.76 3.42
C ASP A 144 1.58 -22.82 2.58
N ARG A 145 1.88 -22.49 1.31
CA ARG A 145 2.62 -23.39 0.41
C ARG A 145 3.99 -23.79 0.95
N ARG A 146 4.76 -22.82 1.47
CA ARG A 146 6.09 -23.09 2.04
C ARG A 146 6.04 -23.92 3.31
N SER A 147 5.03 -23.71 4.14
CA SER A 147 4.82 -24.51 5.34
C SER A 147 4.57 -25.96 4.93
N TYR A 148 3.69 -26.19 3.95
CA TYR A 148 3.40 -27.51 3.42
C TYR A 148 4.65 -28.22 2.87
N ASP A 149 5.45 -27.55 2.03
CA ASP A 149 6.67 -28.13 1.47
C ASP A 149 7.68 -28.54 2.55
N THR A 150 7.84 -27.70 3.59
CA THR A 150 8.73 -28.00 4.73
C THR A 150 8.26 -29.22 5.52
N TYR A 151 6.94 -29.41 5.66
CA TYR A 151 6.37 -30.59 6.31
C TYR A 151 6.50 -31.85 5.45
N ALA A 152 6.36 -31.74 4.13
CA ALA A 152 6.50 -32.87 3.21
C ALA A 152 7.94 -33.39 3.16
N ASP A 153 8.93 -32.49 3.17
CA ASP A 153 10.36 -32.85 3.13
C ASP A 153 10.81 -33.61 4.38
N ARG A 154 10.26 -33.28 5.56
CA ARG A 154 10.57 -33.98 6.82
C ARG A 154 10.03 -35.41 6.91
N ARG A 155 9.16 -35.84 5.98
CA ARG A 155 8.59 -37.20 5.97
C ARG A 155 9.32 -38.15 5.02
N ARG A 156 10.28 -37.66 4.24
CA ARG A 156 11.11 -38.46 3.33
C ARG A 156 12.45 -38.73 3.99
#